data_AF-A0AAV1Z4W8-F1
#
_entry.id   AF-A0AAV1Z4W8-F1
#
_cell.length_a   1.000
_cell.length_b   1.000
_cell.length_c   1.000
_cell.angle_alpha   90.00
_cell.angle_beta   90.00
_cell.angle_gamma   90.00
#
_symmetry.space_group_name_H-M   'P 1'
#
loop_
_entity.id
_entity.type
_entity.pdbx_description
1 polymer ?
#
loop_
_entity_poly.entity_id
_entity_poly.type
_entity_poly.pdbx_seq_one_letter_code
_entity_poly.pdbx_strand_id
1 'polypeptide(L)'
;MESKHRKLTFWRTKARFLFRILLAVGFLVQSWKFVEMYFQYPSTVELEVVQPSEVEMPAFTVCNINEIRSTPYCEIYSENCGSPDSDSEFCADFHEYCHLVNNSKQVSRFSDISKFRHLNRYEQQMFGHQYEDFVSICTVETDDEENNCTSDPILIPALSFSYEIPFNCYMLYSLHGKPDEKPLTVPVSTQIHLRLNLEVSEYHPSHLSRGAQLSIHSPYHV
;
A
#
# COMPACT_ATOMS: atom_id res chain seq x y z
N MET A 1 5.62 83.44 40.41
CA MET A 1 4.70 82.39 39.90
C MET A 1 5.24 81.60 38.70
N GLU A 2 6.22 82.11 37.93
CA GLU A 2 6.75 81.43 36.73
C GLU A 2 7.48 80.09 36.96
N SER A 3 8.18 79.95 38.09
CA SER A 3 8.95 78.74 38.41
C SER A 3 8.09 77.47 38.55
N LYS A 4 6.86 77.60 39.08
CA LYS A 4 5.93 76.46 39.27
C LYS A 4 5.31 76.00 37.94
N HIS A 5 5.03 76.94 37.03
CA HIS A 5 4.44 76.64 35.73
C HIS A 5 5.41 75.94 34.79
N ARG A 6 6.69 76.36 34.81
CA ARG A 6 7.78 75.75 34.03
C ARG A 6 8.10 74.32 34.48
N LYS A 7 7.94 74.02 35.78
CA LYS A 7 8.01 72.65 36.31
C LYS A 7 6.83 71.81 35.80
N LEU A 8 5.60 72.32 35.83
CA LEU A 8 4.42 71.56 35.39
C LEU A 8 4.44 71.20 33.89
N THR A 9 4.92 72.11 33.03
CA THR A 9 5.10 71.85 31.59
C THR A 9 6.24 70.86 31.33
N PHE A 10 7.34 70.95 32.08
CA PHE A 10 8.45 69.98 32.00
C PHE A 10 8.00 68.55 32.34
N TRP A 11 7.21 68.38 33.40
CA TRP A 11 6.63 67.09 33.79
C TRP A 11 5.65 66.54 32.74
N ARG A 12 4.82 67.39 32.12
CA ARG A 12 3.93 66.99 31.01
C ARG A 12 4.71 66.54 29.77
N THR A 13 5.80 67.22 29.42
CA THR A 13 6.65 66.84 28.28
C THR A 13 7.38 65.52 28.55
N LYS A 14 7.88 65.32 29.77
CA LYS A 14 8.47 64.04 30.22
C LYS A 14 7.47 62.89 30.18
N ALA A 15 6.24 63.11 30.64
CA ALA A 15 5.17 62.11 30.59
C ALA A 15 4.77 61.74 29.15
N ARG A 16 4.64 62.73 28.25
CA ARG A 16 4.39 62.50 26.82
C ARG A 16 5.52 61.73 26.15
N PHE A 17 6.76 62.01 26.53
CA PHE A 17 7.93 61.29 26.02
C PHE A 17 7.96 59.84 26.51
N LEU A 18 7.72 59.60 27.80
CA LEU A 18 7.60 58.27 28.39
C LEU A 18 6.50 57.44 27.70
N PHE A 19 5.34 58.05 27.48
CA PHE A 19 4.22 57.40 26.78
C PHE A 19 4.59 56.98 25.34
N ARG A 20 5.29 57.84 24.60
CA ARG A 20 5.79 57.51 23.25
C ARG A 20 6.78 56.33 23.26
N ILE A 21 7.65 56.27 24.27
CA ILE A 21 8.58 55.13 24.43
C ILE A 21 7.81 53.84 24.69
N LEU A 22 6.83 53.85 25.60
CA LEU A 22 6.01 52.68 25.90
C LEU A 22 5.25 52.18 24.66
N LEU A 23 4.72 53.10 23.84
CA LEU A 23 4.10 52.78 22.56
C LEU A 23 5.07 52.13 21.57
N ALA A 24 6.29 52.68 21.43
CA ALA A 24 7.30 52.15 20.51
C ALA A 24 7.76 50.74 20.92
N VAL A 25 7.97 50.50 22.22
CA VAL A 25 8.33 49.18 22.75
C VAL A 25 7.18 48.18 22.54
N GLY A 26 5.95 48.58 22.83
CA GLY A 26 4.77 47.74 22.57
C GLY A 26 4.65 47.34 21.10
N PHE A 27 4.87 48.30 20.19
CA PHE A 27 4.88 48.06 18.74
C PHE A 27 5.98 47.07 18.32
N LEU A 28 7.20 47.22 18.84
CA LEU A 28 8.31 46.32 18.52
C LEU A 28 8.06 44.89 19.03
N VAL A 29 7.54 44.74 20.25
CA VAL A 29 7.20 43.42 20.82
C VAL A 29 6.10 42.75 20.02
N GLN A 30 5.04 43.47 19.65
CA GLN A 30 3.96 42.94 18.83
C GLN A 30 4.45 42.57 17.43
N SER A 31 5.29 43.41 16.82
CA SER A 31 5.89 43.14 15.51
C SER A 31 6.78 41.90 15.56
N TRP A 32 7.60 41.75 16.60
CA TRP A 32 8.42 40.56 16.81
C TRP A 32 7.57 39.29 16.94
N LYS A 33 6.44 39.36 17.65
CA LYS A 33 5.49 38.24 17.76
C LYS A 33 4.85 37.84 16.43
N PHE A 34 4.53 38.81 15.57
CA PHE A 34 4.06 38.51 14.21
C PHE A 34 5.15 37.89 13.35
N VAL A 35 6.40 38.35 13.47
CA VAL A 35 7.55 37.75 12.76
C VAL A 35 7.81 36.32 13.26
N GLU A 36 7.72 36.08 14.56
CA GLU A 36 7.81 34.74 15.15
C GLU A 36 6.71 33.82 14.61
N MET A 37 5.46 34.27 14.57
CA MET A 37 4.33 33.51 13.99
C MET A 37 4.50 33.27 12.48
N TYR A 38 5.02 34.26 11.75
CA TYR A 38 5.32 34.11 10.32
C TYR A 38 6.38 33.03 10.08
N PHE A 39 7.45 33.01 10.88
CA PHE A 39 8.51 32.00 10.78
C PHE A 39 8.12 30.62 11.32
N GLN A 40 6.97 30.48 11.98
CA GLN A 40 6.40 29.18 12.31
C GLN A 40 5.72 28.51 11.11
N TYR A 41 5.50 29.23 10.00
CA TYR A 41 4.81 28.74 8.81
C TYR A 41 3.51 27.95 9.14
N PRO A 42 2.58 28.51 9.95
CA PRO A 42 1.35 27.79 10.27
C PRO A 42 0.53 27.61 8.98
N SER A 43 0.12 26.38 8.72
CA SER A 43 -0.78 26.05 7.61
C SER A 43 -2.16 25.68 8.14
N THR A 44 -3.20 26.07 7.41
CA THR A 44 -4.58 25.64 7.64
C THR A 44 -4.98 24.72 6.49
N VAL A 45 -5.58 23.57 6.80
CA VAL A 45 -6.13 22.65 5.80
C VAL A 45 -7.62 22.90 5.71
N GLU A 46 -8.09 23.36 4.55
CA GLU A 46 -9.51 23.44 4.23
C GLU A 46 -9.91 22.17 3.47
N LEU A 47 -10.92 21.46 3.98
CA LEU A 47 -11.43 20.24 3.36
C LEU A 47 -12.70 20.57 2.58
N GLU A 48 -12.63 20.46 1.26
CA GLU A 48 -13.79 20.54 0.38
C GLU A 48 -14.07 19.15 -0.18
N VAL A 49 -15.29 18.64 0.06
CA VAL A 49 -15.72 17.33 -0.45
C VAL A 49 -16.58 17.57 -1.69
N VAL A 50 -16.01 17.31 -2.86
CA VAL A 50 -16.72 17.34 -4.14
C VAL A 50 -17.22 15.94 -4.48
N GLN A 51 -18.46 15.83 -4.95
CA GLN A 51 -19.06 14.58 -5.42
C GLN A 51 -19.22 14.65 -6.94
N PRO A 52 -18.20 14.25 -7.72
CA PRO A 52 -18.33 14.20 -9.17
C PRO A 52 -19.25 13.04 -9.58
N SER A 53 -19.86 13.12 -10.77
CA SER A 53 -20.64 12.02 -11.36
C SER A 53 -19.74 10.89 -11.89
N GLU A 54 -18.51 11.23 -12.27
CA GLU A 54 -17.52 10.32 -12.85
C GLU A 54 -16.18 10.50 -12.15
N VAL A 55 -15.43 9.41 -12.05
CA VAL A 55 -14.10 9.36 -11.43
C VAL A 55 -13.14 8.57 -12.31
N GLU A 56 -11.85 8.81 -12.15
CA GLU A 56 -10.82 7.96 -12.75
C GLU A 56 -10.85 6.57 -12.09
N MET A 57 -10.86 5.53 -12.92
CA MET A 57 -10.80 4.13 -12.49
C MET A 57 -9.50 3.92 -11.71
N PRO A 58 -9.57 3.48 -10.45
CA PRO A 58 -8.37 3.20 -9.69
C PRO A 58 -7.67 1.98 -10.28
N ALA A 59 -6.35 1.94 -10.11
CA ALA A 59 -5.64 0.68 -10.27
C ALA A 59 -5.86 -0.18 -9.03
N PHE A 60 -5.90 -1.48 -9.25
CA PHE A 60 -5.92 -2.43 -8.16
C PHE A 60 -4.90 -3.54 -8.38
N THR A 61 -4.21 -3.85 -7.31
CA THR A 61 -3.16 -4.87 -7.28
C THR A 61 -3.62 -6.00 -6.39
N VAL A 62 -3.68 -7.21 -6.97
CA VAL A 62 -4.01 -8.44 -6.26
C VAL A 62 -2.81 -9.35 -6.17
N CYS A 63 -2.59 -9.90 -4.99
CA CYS A 63 -1.50 -10.84 -4.75
C CYS A 63 -2.00 -12.03 -3.95
N ASN A 64 -1.55 -13.22 -4.30
CA ASN A 64 -1.75 -14.39 -3.45
C ASN A 64 -0.68 -14.37 -2.34
N ILE A 65 -1.04 -14.56 -1.07
CA ILE A 65 -0.05 -14.47 0.01
C ILE A 65 0.91 -15.66 0.08
N ASN A 66 0.67 -16.70 -0.72
CA ASN A 66 1.62 -17.78 -0.93
C ASN A 66 2.65 -17.36 -1.98
N GLU A 67 3.92 -17.35 -1.60
CA GLU A 67 4.97 -16.83 -2.46
C GLU A 67 5.33 -17.79 -3.59
N ILE A 68 5.31 -19.10 -3.30
CA ILE A 68 5.77 -20.16 -4.20
C ILE A 68 4.73 -21.28 -4.22
N ARG A 69 4.27 -21.66 -5.42
CA ARG A 69 3.43 -22.82 -5.61
C ARG A 69 4.25 -24.10 -5.50
N SER A 70 3.79 -25.00 -4.63
CA SER A 70 4.45 -26.28 -4.37
C SER A 70 4.65 -27.15 -5.62
N THR A 71 3.65 -27.26 -6.49
CA THR A 71 3.66 -28.18 -7.63
C THR A 71 4.76 -27.84 -8.64
N PRO A 72 4.78 -26.62 -9.24
CA PRO A 72 5.82 -26.31 -10.24
C PRO A 72 7.23 -26.26 -9.63
N TYR A 73 7.36 -25.93 -8.34
CA TYR A 73 8.64 -26.00 -7.66
C TYR A 73 9.15 -27.44 -7.55
N CYS A 74 8.30 -28.37 -7.08
CA CYS A 74 8.67 -29.77 -6.89
C CYS A 74 8.87 -30.55 -8.19
N GLU A 75 8.27 -30.11 -9.30
CA GLU A 75 8.55 -30.66 -10.63
C GLU A 75 10.01 -30.44 -11.05
N ILE A 76 10.60 -29.30 -10.68
CA ILE A 76 11.99 -28.96 -11.03
C ILE A 76 12.97 -29.43 -9.95
N TYR A 77 12.64 -29.19 -8.68
CA TYR A 77 13.49 -29.48 -7.51
C TYR A 77 12.94 -30.64 -6.67
N SER A 78 12.66 -31.77 -7.32
CA SER A 78 12.07 -32.96 -6.69
C SER A 78 12.86 -33.48 -5.48
N GLU A 79 14.17 -33.29 -5.46
CA GLU A 79 15.07 -33.67 -4.36
C GLU A 79 14.81 -32.88 -3.07
N ASN A 80 14.28 -31.67 -3.20
CA ASN A 80 13.94 -30.80 -2.07
C ASN A 80 12.49 -30.97 -1.60
N CYS A 81 11.74 -31.88 -2.25
CA CYS A 81 10.33 -32.11 -1.97
C CYS A 81 10.07 -33.47 -1.34
N GLY A 82 8.96 -33.55 -0.61
CA GLY A 82 8.50 -34.74 0.09
C GLY A 82 6.98 -34.79 0.14
N SER A 83 6.47 -35.97 0.46
CA SER A 83 5.06 -36.26 0.69
C SER A 83 4.95 -37.27 1.83
N PRO A 84 3.78 -37.37 2.49
CA PRO A 84 3.51 -38.39 3.49
C PRO A 84 3.83 -39.83 3.01
N ASP A 85 3.58 -40.10 1.73
CA ASP A 85 3.82 -41.43 1.15
C ASP A 85 5.29 -41.70 0.84
N SER A 86 6.05 -40.67 0.47
CA SER A 86 7.46 -40.80 0.08
C SER A 86 8.43 -40.77 1.26
N ASP A 87 8.02 -40.15 2.37
CA ASP A 87 8.89 -39.89 3.53
C ASP A 87 8.11 -40.10 4.83
N SER A 88 8.47 -41.16 5.56
CA SER A 88 7.82 -41.53 6.82
C SER A 88 8.03 -40.51 7.94
N GLU A 89 9.06 -39.67 7.86
CA GLU A 89 9.35 -38.63 8.85
C GLU A 89 8.63 -37.31 8.52
N PHE A 90 8.10 -37.17 7.30
CA PHE A 90 7.42 -35.95 6.85
C PHE A 90 6.26 -35.53 7.78
N CYS A 91 5.46 -36.48 8.25
CA CYS A 91 4.34 -36.21 9.15
C CYS A 91 4.76 -35.98 10.61
N ALA A 92 6.03 -36.22 10.96
CA ALA A 92 6.57 -35.79 12.25
C ALA A 92 6.79 -34.27 12.25
N ASP A 93 7.28 -33.71 11.14
CA ASP A 93 7.53 -32.28 11.00
C ASP A 93 6.26 -31.47 10.64
N PHE A 94 5.36 -32.06 9.85
CA PHE A 94 4.15 -31.39 9.34
C PHE A 94 2.86 -32.12 9.73
N HIS A 95 2.69 -32.40 11.02
CA HIS A 95 1.57 -33.17 11.53
C HIS A 95 0.20 -32.65 11.10
N GLU A 96 -0.03 -31.33 11.19
CA GLU A 96 -1.31 -30.70 10.82
C GLU A 96 -1.65 -30.87 9.33
N TYR A 97 -0.65 -30.85 8.46
CA TYR A 97 -0.85 -31.01 7.01
C TYR A 97 -1.24 -32.44 6.64
N CYS A 98 -0.64 -33.44 7.29
CA CYS A 98 -0.98 -34.84 7.05
C CYS A 98 -2.41 -35.20 7.46
N HIS A 99 -3.04 -34.43 8.37
CA HIS A 99 -4.46 -34.61 8.68
C HIS A 99 -5.40 -34.02 7.63
N LEU A 100 -4.93 -33.05 6.84
CA LEU A 100 -5.75 -32.27 5.93
C LEU A 100 -5.66 -32.71 4.48
N VAL A 101 -4.55 -33.34 4.07
CA VAL A 101 -4.28 -33.67 2.66
C VAL A 101 -4.23 -35.18 2.45
N ASN A 102 -4.86 -35.64 1.35
CA ASN A 102 -4.86 -37.03 0.95
C ASN A 102 -3.53 -37.38 0.26
N ASN A 103 -2.51 -37.63 1.09
CA ASN A 103 -1.23 -38.35 0.93
C ASN A 103 -0.31 -38.25 -0.30
N SER A 104 -0.71 -37.79 -1.48
CA SER A 104 0.16 -37.88 -2.67
C SER A 104 0.84 -36.57 -3.09
N LYS A 105 0.45 -35.42 -2.52
CA LYS A 105 0.96 -34.13 -2.99
C LYS A 105 2.37 -33.87 -2.45
N GLN A 106 3.30 -33.66 -3.38
CA GLN A 106 4.65 -33.21 -3.06
C GLN A 106 4.65 -31.74 -2.65
N VAL A 107 5.33 -31.45 -1.56
CA VAL A 107 5.59 -30.09 -1.08
C VAL A 107 7.06 -29.98 -0.68
N SER A 108 7.59 -28.76 -0.64
CA SER A 108 8.95 -28.53 -0.15
C SER A 108 9.12 -29.10 1.26
N ARG A 109 10.27 -29.71 1.53
CA ARG A 109 10.62 -30.19 2.89
C ARG A 109 11.02 -29.07 3.82
N PHE A 110 11.30 -27.89 3.27
CA PHE A 110 11.82 -26.78 4.04
C PHE A 110 10.68 -25.96 4.63
N SER A 111 10.59 -25.97 5.96
CA SER A 111 9.72 -25.03 6.69
C SER A 111 10.19 -23.58 6.58
N ASP A 112 11.49 -23.39 6.34
CA ASP A 112 12.13 -22.08 6.22
C ASP A 112 12.09 -21.58 4.77
N ILE A 113 11.23 -20.58 4.56
CA ILE A 113 11.02 -19.88 3.31
C ILE A 113 12.32 -19.21 2.82
N SER A 114 13.24 -18.82 3.72
CA SER A 114 14.52 -18.19 3.33
C SER A 114 15.37 -19.07 2.40
N LYS A 115 15.12 -20.38 2.37
CA LYS A 115 15.82 -21.29 1.46
C LYS A 115 15.48 -21.07 0.00
N PHE A 116 14.39 -20.39 -0.37
CA PHE A 116 14.14 -20.07 -1.78
C PHE A 116 14.77 -18.73 -2.24
N ARG A 117 15.58 -18.08 -1.39
CA ARG A 117 16.34 -16.85 -1.77
C ARG A 117 17.34 -17.04 -2.92
N HIS A 118 17.74 -18.28 -3.19
CA HIS A 118 18.67 -18.58 -4.28
C HIS A 118 17.98 -18.57 -5.66
N LEU A 119 16.65 -18.56 -5.70
CA LEU A 119 15.90 -18.54 -6.95
C LEU A 119 16.13 -17.21 -7.68
N ASN A 120 16.37 -17.31 -8.98
CA ASN A 120 16.46 -16.13 -9.83
C ASN A 120 15.06 -15.55 -10.11
N ARG A 121 15.01 -14.34 -10.67
CA ARG A 121 13.74 -13.65 -10.95
C ARG A 121 12.79 -14.45 -11.86
N TYR A 122 13.33 -15.17 -12.84
CA TYR A 122 12.52 -15.97 -13.76
C TYR A 122 11.91 -17.18 -13.05
N GLU A 123 12.68 -17.87 -12.22
CA GLU A 123 12.21 -18.98 -11.38
C GLU A 123 11.14 -18.52 -10.39
N GLN A 124 11.34 -17.37 -9.73
CA GLN A 124 10.33 -16.79 -8.82
C GLN A 124 9.01 -16.52 -9.55
N GLN A 125 9.08 -15.95 -10.75
CA GLN A 125 7.89 -15.67 -11.55
C GLN A 125 7.20 -16.95 -12.05
N MET A 126 7.98 -17.98 -12.38
CA MET A 126 7.48 -19.28 -12.81
C MET A 126 6.77 -20.03 -11.66
N PHE A 127 7.37 -20.03 -10.47
CA PHE A 127 6.82 -20.75 -9.33
C PHE A 127 5.73 -19.96 -8.59
N GLY A 128 5.68 -18.63 -8.74
CA GLY A 128 4.58 -17.83 -8.22
C GLY A 128 3.23 -18.20 -8.84
N HIS A 129 2.15 -17.72 -8.21
CA HIS A 129 0.80 -17.86 -8.74
C HIS A 129 0.66 -17.18 -10.10
N GLN A 130 -0.07 -17.80 -11.02
CA GLN A 130 -0.30 -17.26 -12.36
C GLN A 130 -1.65 -16.56 -12.43
N TYR A 131 -1.74 -15.51 -13.24
CA TYR A 131 -2.96 -14.69 -13.32
C TYR A 131 -4.19 -15.52 -13.68
N GLU A 132 -4.08 -16.37 -14.70
CA GLU A 132 -5.18 -17.18 -15.22
C GLU A 132 -5.72 -18.18 -14.19
N ASP A 133 -4.82 -18.71 -13.34
CA ASP A 133 -5.19 -19.65 -12.27
C ASP A 133 -5.74 -18.93 -11.04
N PHE A 134 -5.26 -17.71 -10.77
CA PHE A 134 -5.54 -16.93 -9.57
C PHE A 134 -6.79 -16.06 -9.68
N VAL A 135 -6.94 -15.30 -10.78
CA VAL A 135 -8.08 -14.39 -11.00
C VAL A 135 -9.09 -15.07 -11.91
N SER A 136 -10.05 -15.76 -11.29
CA SER A 136 -11.05 -16.56 -12.01
C SER A 136 -12.15 -15.72 -12.69
N ILE A 137 -12.55 -14.60 -12.08
CA ILE A 137 -13.55 -13.68 -12.63
C ILE A 137 -13.12 -12.25 -12.30
N CYS A 138 -13.21 -11.37 -13.29
CA CYS A 138 -13.04 -9.93 -13.16
C CYS A 138 -14.13 -9.25 -14.00
N THR A 139 -15.14 -8.68 -13.35
CA THR A 139 -16.19 -7.91 -14.02
C THR A 139 -16.30 -6.51 -13.44
N VAL A 140 -16.65 -5.56 -14.31
CA VAL A 140 -16.95 -4.17 -13.98
C VAL A 140 -18.42 -3.96 -14.30
N GLU A 141 -19.20 -3.67 -13.27
CA GLU A 141 -20.63 -3.40 -13.35
C GLU A 141 -20.85 -1.89 -13.23
N THR A 142 -21.45 -1.31 -14.27
CA THR A 142 -21.95 0.08 -14.26
C THR A 142 -23.47 0.07 -14.22
N ASP A 143 -24.10 1.25 -14.13
CA ASP A 143 -25.56 1.36 -14.11
C ASP A 143 -26.24 0.79 -15.38
N ASP A 144 -25.50 0.72 -16.49
CA ASP A 144 -26.03 0.34 -17.80
C ASP A 144 -25.66 -1.10 -18.21
N GLU A 145 -24.47 -1.59 -17.83
CA GLU A 145 -23.90 -2.84 -18.33
C GLU A 145 -22.95 -3.53 -17.33
N GLU A 146 -22.87 -4.86 -17.41
CA GLU A 146 -21.81 -5.66 -16.78
C GLU A 146 -20.86 -6.17 -17.86
N ASN A 147 -19.59 -5.75 -17.77
CA ASN A 147 -18.56 -6.10 -18.75
C ASN A 147 -17.37 -6.77 -18.07
N ASN A 148 -16.71 -7.70 -18.77
CA ASN A 148 -15.43 -8.25 -18.30
C ASN A 148 -14.37 -7.15 -18.23
N CYS A 149 -13.43 -7.29 -17.29
CA CYS A 149 -12.29 -6.38 -17.20
C CYS A 149 -11.51 -6.34 -18.53
N THR A 150 -11.22 -5.14 -18.99
CA THR A 150 -10.58 -4.86 -20.29
C THR A 150 -9.07 -4.62 -20.18
N SER A 151 -8.56 -4.42 -18.95
CA SER A 151 -7.14 -4.21 -18.72
C SER A 151 -6.36 -5.51 -18.82
N ASP A 152 -5.25 -5.49 -19.56
CA ASP A 152 -4.25 -6.54 -19.46
C ASP A 152 -3.60 -6.51 -18.07
N PRO A 153 -3.43 -7.67 -17.40
CA PRO A 153 -2.80 -7.73 -16.09
C PRO A 153 -1.29 -7.50 -16.20
N ILE A 154 -0.77 -6.58 -15.40
CA ILE A 154 0.66 -6.32 -15.30
C ILE A 154 1.23 -7.15 -14.15
N LEU A 155 2.16 -8.04 -14.44
CA LEU A 155 2.89 -8.80 -13.43
C LEU A 155 3.91 -7.90 -12.72
N ILE A 156 3.73 -7.71 -11.42
CA ILE A 156 4.65 -6.98 -10.56
C ILE A 156 5.16 -7.94 -9.46
N PRO A 157 6.48 -8.11 -9.30
CA PRO A 157 7.01 -8.82 -8.15
C PRO A 157 6.89 -7.93 -6.91
N ALA A 158 6.10 -8.35 -5.91
CA ALA A 158 6.02 -7.68 -4.62
C ALA A 158 6.80 -8.45 -3.57
N LEU A 159 7.34 -7.75 -2.56
CA LEU A 159 8.00 -8.39 -1.43
C LEU A 159 6.95 -8.79 -0.38
N SER A 160 7.05 -10.02 0.13
CA SER A 160 6.18 -10.48 1.22
C SER A 160 6.42 -9.67 2.49
N PHE A 161 5.49 -9.75 3.44
CA PHE A 161 5.58 -9.05 4.72
C PHE A 161 6.80 -9.49 5.55
N SER A 162 7.33 -10.69 5.28
CA SER A 162 8.59 -11.18 5.84
C SER A 162 9.83 -10.56 5.15
N TYR A 163 9.64 -9.86 4.03
CA TYR A 163 10.66 -9.25 3.16
C TYR A 163 11.68 -10.24 2.59
N GLU A 164 11.37 -11.54 2.61
CA GLU A 164 12.36 -12.55 2.28
C GLU A 164 12.26 -13.01 0.83
N ILE A 165 11.05 -13.05 0.27
CA ILE A 165 10.78 -13.63 -1.06
C ILE A 165 9.82 -12.76 -1.86
N PRO A 166 10.19 -12.41 -3.11
CA PRO A 166 9.26 -11.77 -4.02
C PRO A 166 8.23 -12.78 -4.52
N PHE A 167 6.98 -12.34 -4.66
CA PHE A 167 5.89 -13.14 -5.18
C PHE A 167 5.09 -12.39 -6.22
N ASN A 168 4.35 -13.15 -7.04
CA ASN A 168 3.61 -12.60 -8.16
C ASN A 168 2.38 -11.83 -7.67
N CYS A 169 2.33 -10.55 -8.03
CA CYS A 169 1.15 -9.72 -7.95
C CYS A 169 0.72 -9.30 -9.35
N TYR A 170 -0.57 -9.07 -9.50
CA TYR A 170 -1.17 -8.63 -10.75
C TYR A 170 -1.88 -7.30 -10.55
N MET A 171 -1.46 -6.32 -11.35
CA MET A 171 -2.01 -4.98 -11.33
C MET A 171 -2.90 -4.78 -12.54
N LEU A 172 -4.13 -4.32 -12.29
CA LEU A 172 -5.14 -4.06 -13.30
C LEU A 172 -5.45 -2.56 -13.33
N TYR A 173 -5.75 -2.04 -14.51
CA TYR A 173 -6.05 -0.63 -14.77
C TYR A 173 -4.95 0.36 -14.38
N SER A 174 -3.70 -0.10 -14.28
CA SER A 174 -2.55 0.77 -14.06
C SER A 174 -1.98 1.31 -15.36
N LEU A 175 -1.44 2.53 -15.27
CA LEU A 175 -0.71 3.20 -16.34
C LEU A 175 0.80 2.91 -16.26
N HIS A 176 1.22 1.94 -15.45
CA HIS A 176 2.62 1.55 -15.38
C HIS A 176 3.14 1.08 -16.75
N GLY A 177 4.22 1.70 -17.21
CA GLY A 177 4.80 1.43 -18.54
C GLY A 177 4.00 2.03 -19.72
N LYS A 178 2.96 2.82 -19.44
CA LYS A 178 2.04 3.39 -20.44
C LYS A 178 1.93 4.93 -20.26
N PRO A 179 3.00 5.70 -20.55
CA PRO A 179 3.07 7.12 -20.23
C PRO A 179 2.09 8.02 -21.00
N ASP A 180 1.63 7.58 -22.18
CA ASP A 180 0.74 8.34 -23.06
C ASP A 180 -0.74 7.92 -22.91
N GLU A 181 -1.03 6.86 -22.15
CA GLU A 181 -2.40 6.42 -21.87
C GLU A 181 -3.03 7.27 -20.76
N LYS A 182 -4.34 7.44 -20.85
CA LYS A 182 -5.15 8.11 -19.82
C LYS A 182 -5.93 7.07 -19.03
N PRO A 183 -6.21 7.31 -17.74
CA PRO A 183 -7.02 6.39 -16.96
C PRO A 183 -8.44 6.33 -17.53
N LEU A 184 -9.04 5.14 -17.46
CA LEU A 184 -10.44 4.96 -17.78
C LEU A 184 -11.29 5.80 -16.82
N THR A 185 -12.30 6.51 -17.32
CA THR A 185 -13.26 7.23 -16.48
C THR A 185 -14.53 6.40 -16.32
N VAL A 186 -15.01 6.27 -15.09
CA VAL A 186 -16.18 5.45 -14.75
C VAL A 186 -17.15 6.22 -13.85
N PRO A 187 -18.47 5.94 -13.93
CA PRO A 187 -19.44 6.50 -12.98
C PRO A 187 -19.09 6.14 -11.52
N VAL A 188 -19.42 7.00 -10.57
CA VAL A 188 -19.18 6.72 -9.13
C VAL A 188 -19.97 5.53 -8.59
N SER A 189 -21.03 5.10 -9.29
CA SER A 189 -21.83 3.92 -8.99
C SER A 189 -21.16 2.59 -9.39
N THR A 190 -20.03 2.65 -10.10
CA THR A 190 -19.36 1.47 -10.66
C THR A 190 -18.89 0.50 -9.56
N GLN A 191 -19.16 -0.79 -9.77
CA GLN A 191 -18.74 -1.89 -8.91
C GLN A 191 -17.75 -2.80 -9.63
N ILE A 192 -16.76 -3.30 -8.90
CA ILE A 192 -15.75 -4.22 -9.43
C ILE A 192 -15.92 -5.55 -8.70
N HIS A 193 -16.23 -6.61 -9.44
CA HIS A 193 -16.37 -7.96 -8.90
C HIS A 193 -15.13 -8.77 -9.25
N LEU A 194 -14.37 -9.15 -8.21
CA LEU A 194 -13.20 -10.00 -8.33
C LEU A 194 -13.45 -11.32 -7.63
N ARG A 195 -13.31 -12.42 -8.37
CA ARG A 195 -13.32 -13.77 -7.81
C ARG A 195 -11.94 -14.39 -7.89
N LEU A 196 -11.33 -14.62 -6.73
CA LEU A 196 -9.99 -15.17 -6.62
C LEU A 196 -10.06 -16.67 -6.31
N ASN A 197 -9.29 -17.46 -7.04
CA ASN A 197 -8.96 -18.83 -6.71
C ASN A 197 -7.61 -18.83 -6.00
N LEU A 198 -7.64 -18.96 -4.67
CA LEU A 198 -6.41 -18.89 -3.87
C LEU A 198 -5.48 -20.08 -4.10
N GLU A 199 -5.88 -21.12 -4.83
CA GLU A 199 -5.06 -22.33 -5.04
C GLU A 199 -4.53 -22.88 -3.70
N VAL A 200 -5.40 -23.02 -2.70
CA VAL A 200 -5.01 -23.39 -1.32
C VAL A 200 -4.17 -24.67 -1.25
N SER A 201 -4.36 -25.57 -2.22
CA SER A 201 -3.55 -26.79 -2.31
C SER A 201 -2.07 -26.53 -2.60
N GLU A 202 -1.72 -25.39 -3.20
CA GLU A 202 -0.36 -24.99 -3.58
C GLU A 202 0.45 -24.37 -2.44
N TYR A 203 -0.20 -24.11 -1.31
CA TYR A 203 0.43 -23.52 -0.15
C TYR A 203 1.36 -24.51 0.53
N HIS A 204 2.48 -23.98 1.01
CA HIS A 204 3.35 -24.76 1.87
C HIS A 204 2.66 -25.03 3.23
N PRO A 205 2.76 -26.27 3.79
CA PRO A 205 2.17 -26.67 5.07
C PRO A 205 2.34 -25.69 6.24
N SER A 206 3.49 -25.02 6.31
CA SER A 206 3.82 -24.09 7.40
C SER A 206 3.10 -22.74 7.30
N HIS A 207 2.41 -22.43 6.20
CA HIS A 207 1.65 -21.19 6.08
C HIS A 207 0.40 -21.23 6.97
N LEU A 208 0.48 -20.50 8.08
CA LEU A 208 -0.62 -20.34 9.04
C LEU A 208 -1.80 -19.54 8.49
N SER A 209 -1.58 -18.75 7.42
CA SER A 209 -2.61 -17.93 6.79
C SER A 209 -2.74 -18.27 5.31
N ARG A 210 -3.98 -18.26 4.82
CA ARG A 210 -4.35 -18.51 3.41
C ARG A 210 -5.24 -17.38 2.95
N GLY A 211 -4.90 -16.72 1.85
CA GLY A 211 -5.58 -15.49 1.48
C GLY A 211 -4.98 -14.78 0.28
N ALA A 212 -5.55 -13.62 -0.01
CA ALA A 212 -5.01 -12.68 -0.96
C ALA A 212 -4.92 -11.29 -0.33
N GLN A 213 -3.99 -10.50 -0.83
CA GLN A 213 -3.91 -9.08 -0.54
C GLN A 213 -4.43 -8.31 -1.74
N LEU A 214 -5.25 -7.30 -1.47
CA LEU A 214 -5.79 -6.37 -2.45
C LEU A 214 -5.39 -4.96 -2.03
N SER A 215 -4.78 -4.21 -2.95
CA SER A 215 -4.51 -2.79 -2.79
C SER A 215 -5.24 -2.02 -3.86
N ILE A 216 -5.95 -0.95 -3.48
CA ILE A 216 -6.60 -0.02 -4.40
C ILE A 216 -5.81 1.28 -4.31
N HIS A 217 -5.33 1.76 -5.46
CA HIS A 217 -4.44 2.92 -5.51
C HIS A 217 -4.66 3.74 -6.78
N SER A 218 -4.00 4.89 -6.83
CA SER A 218 -3.97 5.75 -8.01
C SER A 218 -3.46 4.96 -9.24
N PRO A 219 -4.06 5.13 -10.42
CA PRO A 219 -3.61 4.47 -11.65
C PRO A 219 -2.21 4.91 -12.09
N TYR A 220 -1.71 6.03 -11.56
CA TYR A 220 -0.37 6.56 -11.81
C TYR A 220 0.71 5.94 -10.89
N HIS A 221 0.31 5.16 -9.88
CA HIS A 221 1.20 4.62 -8.85
C HIS A 221 1.37 3.11 -8.98
N VAL A 222 2.52 2.61 -8.52
CA VAL A 222 2.86 1.19 -8.40
C VAL A 222 3.11 0.87 -6.94
#